data_AF-A0A832H346-F1
#
_entry.id   AF-A0A832H346-F1
#
_cell.length_a   1.000
_cell.length_b   1.000
_cell.length_c   1.000
_cell.angle_alpha   90.00
_cell.angle_beta   90.00
_cell.angle_gamma   90.00
#
_symmetry.space_group_name_H-M   'P 1'
#
loop_
_entity.id
_entity.type
_entity.pdbx_description
1 polymer ?
#
loop_
_entity_poly.entity_id
_entity_poly.type
_entity_poly.pdbx_seq_one_letter_code
_entity_poly.pdbx_strand_id
1 'polypeptide(L)'
;MAANPSDTARLRLDQEVRDIDLALRQTEFRHLFEIKQHLAVRVIDLQGYLLRYKPDIVHFSGHGDRSSQIILEDNDGRSRPVPPDALSNLFRELKGYIRLVVLNACYTEQQARAIAQHIECVVGMSGAISDPAAISFAVSFYQALGFGTSIETAFSLGCVEINLESLGEENKPKLLTLNSNSGDIVFALPKDEDLPGESPGSEIKSDLKIKKQKGKLTILDIEGPGTLQKSGARKIDTTTDIEETGEGSITTGIHFGRSGQRNNSSAKDEFGN
;
A
#
# COMPACT_ATOMS: atom_id res chain seq x y z
N MET A 1 10.73 12.09 -8.80
CA MET A 1 11.56 13.32 -8.71
C MET A 1 12.99 12.89 -8.52
N ALA A 2 13.93 13.55 -9.19
CA ALA A 2 15.33 13.18 -9.11
C ALA A 2 16.24 14.42 -9.09
N ALA A 3 17.37 14.35 -8.38
CA ALA A 3 18.40 15.37 -8.36
C ALA A 3 19.78 14.74 -8.59
N ASN A 4 20.58 15.34 -9.49
CA ASN A 4 21.92 14.86 -9.83
C ASN A 4 22.88 16.06 -9.91
N PRO A 5 23.19 16.69 -8.76
CA PRO A 5 24.04 17.86 -8.72
C PRO A 5 25.37 17.66 -9.46
N SER A 6 25.87 18.72 -10.08
CA SER A 6 27.08 18.67 -10.90
C SER A 6 28.36 18.30 -10.13
N ASP A 7 28.33 18.45 -8.80
CA ASP A 7 29.42 18.16 -7.87
C ASP A 7 29.32 16.77 -7.19
N THR A 8 28.36 15.93 -7.58
CA THR A 8 28.20 14.55 -7.08
C THR A 8 28.51 13.48 -8.15
N ALA A 9 28.72 12.24 -7.71
CA ALA A 9 28.96 11.12 -8.64
C ALA A 9 27.73 10.86 -9.51
N ARG A 10 27.86 10.77 -10.83
CA ARG A 10 26.69 10.68 -11.71
C ARG A 10 25.86 9.39 -11.45
N LEU A 11 24.63 9.56 -10.98
CA LEU A 11 23.66 8.46 -10.85
C LEU A 11 22.93 8.17 -12.17
N ARG A 12 22.50 6.92 -12.35
CA ARG A 12 21.67 6.50 -13.49
C ARG A 12 20.17 6.72 -13.22
N LEU A 13 19.79 7.92 -12.79
CA LEU A 13 18.40 8.26 -12.42
C LEU A 13 17.42 8.12 -13.59
N ASP A 14 17.88 8.40 -14.81
CA ASP A 14 17.06 8.20 -16.01
C ASP A 14 16.82 6.71 -16.30
N GLN A 15 17.72 5.82 -15.88
CA GLN A 15 17.55 4.39 -16.05
C GLN A 15 16.47 3.87 -15.10
N GLU A 16 16.52 4.28 -13.83
CA GLU A 16 15.52 3.89 -12.84
C GLU A 16 14.10 4.23 -13.29
N VAL A 17 13.85 5.47 -13.73
CA VAL A 17 12.51 5.89 -14.16
C VAL A 17 12.05 5.13 -15.41
N ARG A 18 12.95 4.89 -16.37
CA ARG A 18 12.62 4.10 -17.56
C ARG A 18 12.23 2.66 -17.21
N ASP A 19 12.95 2.03 -16.29
CA ASP A 19 12.71 0.64 -15.93
C ASP A 19 11.43 0.49 -15.11
N ILE A 20 11.14 1.45 -14.21
CA ILE A 20 9.86 1.52 -13.50
C ILE A 20 8.70 1.67 -14.49
N ASP A 21 8.80 2.58 -15.46
CA ASP A 21 7.76 2.78 -16.49
C ASP A 21 7.55 1.51 -17.33
N LEU A 22 8.63 0.84 -17.73
CA LEU A 22 8.55 -0.42 -18.48
C LEU A 22 7.85 -1.52 -17.66
N ALA A 23 8.21 -1.69 -16.39
CA ALA A 23 7.62 -2.69 -15.52
C ALA A 23 6.13 -2.41 -15.27
N LEU A 24 5.77 -1.15 -14.98
CA LEU A 24 4.38 -0.75 -14.79
C LEU A 24 3.52 -1.02 -16.04
N ARG A 25 4.04 -0.77 -17.25
CA ARG A 25 3.32 -1.05 -18.51
C ARG A 25 2.97 -2.52 -18.72
N GLN A 26 3.64 -3.44 -18.02
CA GLN A 26 3.37 -4.87 -18.09
C GLN A 26 2.36 -5.35 -17.05
N THR A 27 1.87 -4.46 -16.19
CA THR A 27 0.94 -4.81 -15.10
C THR A 27 -0.53 -4.71 -15.51
N GLU A 28 -1.37 -5.38 -14.72
CA GLU A 28 -2.83 -5.40 -14.90
C GLU A 28 -3.43 -3.99 -14.75
N PHE A 29 -3.05 -3.26 -13.71
CA PHE A 29 -3.62 -1.95 -13.38
C PHE A 29 -2.76 -0.77 -13.85
N ARG A 30 -1.92 -0.98 -14.87
CA ARG A 30 -1.03 0.04 -15.46
C ARG A 30 -1.70 1.39 -15.76
N HIS A 31 -2.99 1.38 -16.08
CA HIS A 31 -3.78 2.56 -16.43
C HIS A 31 -4.09 3.47 -15.23
N LEU A 32 -3.88 3.00 -13.99
CA LEU A 32 -4.01 3.77 -12.76
C LEU A 32 -2.72 4.48 -12.36
N PHE A 33 -1.61 4.22 -13.05
CA PHE A 33 -0.31 4.82 -12.75
C PHE A 33 0.09 5.83 -13.84
N GLU A 34 0.23 7.09 -13.45
CA GLU A 34 0.80 8.14 -14.30
C GLU A 34 2.11 8.64 -13.70
N ILE A 35 3.21 8.50 -14.45
CA ILE A 35 4.53 8.97 -14.00
C ILE A 35 4.76 10.41 -14.47
N LYS A 36 4.92 11.34 -13.51
CA LYS A 36 5.41 12.70 -13.76
C LYS A 36 6.86 12.84 -13.31
N GLN A 37 7.78 12.76 -14.26
CA GLN A 37 9.21 12.88 -14.00
C GLN A 37 9.66 14.34 -14.00
N HIS A 38 10.41 14.72 -12.96
CA HIS A 38 11.17 15.95 -12.88
C HIS A 38 12.61 15.61 -12.49
N LEU A 39 13.55 16.00 -13.37
CA LEU A 39 14.99 15.93 -13.16
C LEU A 39 15.50 17.26 -12.58
N ALA A 40 16.71 17.27 -12.03
CA ALA A 40 17.36 18.47 -11.52
C ALA A 40 16.48 19.27 -10.56
N VAL A 41 15.78 18.56 -9.66
CA VAL A 41 14.82 19.20 -8.77
C VAL A 41 15.55 20.10 -7.78
N ARG A 42 15.30 21.40 -7.89
CA ARG A 42 15.77 22.39 -6.93
C ARG A 42 14.82 22.48 -5.75
N VAL A 43 15.36 22.92 -4.60
CA VAL A 43 14.56 23.15 -3.39
C VAL A 43 13.34 24.05 -3.65
N ILE A 44 13.50 25.07 -4.51
CA ILE A 44 12.45 26.04 -4.83
C ILE A 44 11.31 25.44 -5.67
N ASP A 45 11.59 24.39 -6.45
CA ASP A 45 10.61 23.79 -7.36
C ASP A 45 9.81 22.66 -6.71
N LEU A 46 10.39 22.01 -5.68
CA LEU A 46 9.81 20.83 -5.02
C LEU A 46 8.37 21.06 -4.55
N GLN A 47 8.14 22.13 -3.78
CA GLN A 47 6.80 22.46 -3.27
C GLN A 47 5.83 22.75 -4.42
N GLY A 48 6.28 23.48 -5.45
CA GLY A 48 5.48 23.81 -6.62
C GLY A 48 5.02 22.56 -7.37
N TYR A 49 5.90 21.57 -7.55
CA TYR A 49 5.55 20.30 -8.19
C TYR A 49 4.52 19.52 -7.36
N LEU A 50 4.71 19.39 -6.06
CA LEU A 50 3.77 18.66 -5.20
C LEU A 50 2.38 19.31 -5.19
N LEU A 51 2.32 20.65 -5.16
CA LEU A 51 1.05 21.39 -5.24
C LEU A 51 0.38 21.27 -6.61
N ARG A 52 1.16 21.26 -7.68
CA ARG A 52 0.66 21.18 -9.06
C ARG A 52 0.07 19.81 -9.38
N TYR A 53 0.79 18.75 -9.03
CA TYR A 53 0.43 17.38 -9.43
C TYR A 53 -0.39 16.64 -8.39
N LYS A 54 -0.36 17.05 -7.11
CA LYS A 54 -1.06 16.39 -6.01
C LYS A 54 -0.90 14.86 -6.02
N PRO A 55 0.35 14.35 -6.04
CA PRO A 55 0.60 12.93 -6.27
C PRO A 55 0.18 12.07 -5.07
N ASP A 56 -0.30 10.86 -5.35
CA ASP A 56 -0.51 9.82 -4.33
C ASP A 56 0.81 9.23 -3.82
N ILE A 57 1.80 9.12 -4.71
CA ILE A 57 3.12 8.57 -4.45
C ILE A 57 4.21 9.59 -4.82
N VAL A 58 5.09 9.92 -3.89
CA VAL A 58 6.30 10.72 -4.16
C VAL A 58 7.53 9.83 -4.13
N HIS A 59 8.11 9.58 -5.30
CA HIS A 59 9.42 8.95 -5.42
C HIS A 59 10.51 10.02 -5.48
N PHE A 60 11.49 9.97 -4.58
CA PHE A 60 12.73 10.74 -4.65
C PHE A 60 13.93 9.81 -4.88
N SER A 61 14.61 9.97 -6.02
CA SER A 61 15.86 9.27 -6.34
C SER A 61 17.01 10.27 -6.39
N GLY A 62 18.13 9.95 -5.75
CA GLY A 62 19.27 10.86 -5.81
C GLY A 62 20.35 10.51 -4.82
N HIS A 63 21.22 11.49 -4.58
CA HIS A 63 22.25 11.35 -3.57
C HIS A 63 21.69 11.57 -2.17
N GLY A 64 22.13 10.70 -1.27
CA GLY A 64 22.15 10.98 0.15
C GLY A 64 23.57 10.82 0.66
N ASP A 65 23.95 11.64 1.63
CA ASP A 65 25.24 11.56 2.28
C ASP A 65 25.14 10.85 3.63
N ARG A 66 26.30 10.58 4.27
CA ARG A 66 26.32 9.99 5.62
C ARG A 66 25.69 10.89 6.68
N SER A 67 25.50 12.18 6.37
CA SER A 67 24.80 13.14 7.22
C SER A 67 23.29 12.93 7.20
N SER A 68 22.79 11.93 6.45
CA SER A 68 21.37 11.63 6.28
C SER A 68 20.62 12.84 5.75
N GLN A 69 21.12 13.43 4.66
CA GLN A 69 20.44 14.53 3.99
C GLN A 69 20.13 14.17 2.54
N ILE A 70 18.89 14.43 2.14
CA ILE A 70 18.55 14.41 0.72
C ILE A 70 19.25 15.60 0.08
N ILE A 71 19.97 15.37 -1.00
CA ILE A 71 20.67 16.43 -1.73
C ILE A 71 19.82 16.83 -2.93
N LEU A 72 19.38 18.09 -2.96
CA LEU A 72 18.73 18.73 -4.10
C LEU A 72 19.71 19.68 -4.80
N GLU A 73 19.28 20.30 -5.89
CA GLU A 73 20.07 21.35 -6.55
C GLU A 73 19.75 22.74 -5.98
N ASP A 74 20.77 23.60 -5.93
CA ASP A 74 20.59 25.04 -5.81
C ASP A 74 20.40 25.71 -7.19
N ASN A 75 20.41 27.05 -7.22
CA ASN A 75 20.25 27.80 -8.47
C ASN A 75 21.45 27.70 -9.41
N ASP A 76 22.61 27.26 -8.88
CA ASP A 76 23.85 27.06 -9.64
C ASP A 76 24.04 25.59 -10.06
N GLY A 77 23.07 24.70 -9.77
CA GLY A 77 23.17 23.26 -10.05
C GLY A 77 24.15 22.52 -9.12
N ARG A 78 24.45 23.09 -7.95
CA ARG A 78 25.30 22.48 -6.92
C ARG A 78 24.47 21.76 -5.86
N SER A 79 25.13 20.88 -5.12
CA SER A 79 24.55 20.15 -4.02
C SER A 79 24.00 21.09 -2.93
N ARG A 80 22.73 20.89 -2.59
CA ARG A 80 22.04 21.57 -1.50
C ARG A 80 21.35 20.55 -0.61
N PRO A 81 21.96 20.21 0.53
CA PRO A 81 21.34 19.31 1.49
C PRO A 81 20.05 19.91 2.06
N VAL A 82 19.02 19.09 2.19
CA VAL A 82 17.75 19.48 2.80
C VAL A 82 17.63 18.85 4.19
N PRO A 83 17.46 19.66 5.26
CA PRO A 83 17.30 19.13 6.61
C PRO A 83 16.07 18.21 6.74
N PRO A 84 16.15 17.13 7.56
CA PRO A 84 15.01 16.24 7.81
C PRO A 84 13.74 16.98 8.25
N ASP A 85 13.87 17.97 9.15
CA ASP A 85 12.74 18.76 9.65
C ASP A 85 12.07 19.59 8.56
N ALA A 86 12.83 20.09 7.58
CA ALA A 86 12.28 20.86 6.47
C ALA A 86 11.41 19.97 5.56
N LEU A 87 11.86 18.74 5.27
CA LEU A 87 11.07 17.76 4.53
C LEU A 87 9.84 17.32 5.32
N SER A 88 9.99 17.00 6.61
CA SER A 88 8.88 16.62 7.48
C SER A 88 7.79 17.71 7.51
N ASN A 89 8.20 18.98 7.68
CA ASN A 89 7.29 20.12 7.61
C ASN A 89 6.57 20.22 6.27
N LEU A 90 7.30 20.06 5.15
CA LEU A 90 6.69 20.08 3.81
C LEU A 90 5.62 18.99 3.65
N PHE A 91 5.94 17.75 4.00
CA PHE A 91 5.00 16.64 3.88
C PHE A 91 3.83 16.75 4.86
N ARG A 92 4.03 17.36 6.04
CA ARG A 92 2.93 17.67 6.97
C ARG A 92 1.86 18.56 6.32
N GLU A 93 2.27 19.60 5.63
CA GLU A 93 1.36 20.54 4.97
C GLU A 93 0.69 19.93 3.73
N LEU A 94 1.35 18.96 3.07
CA LEU A 94 0.91 18.38 1.81
C LEU A 94 0.32 16.96 1.91
N LYS A 95 0.15 16.44 3.13
CA LYS A 95 -0.37 15.08 3.41
C LYS A 95 -1.79 14.78 2.88
N GLY A 96 -2.51 15.78 2.38
CA GLY A 96 -3.90 15.63 1.94
C GLY A 96 -4.08 14.71 0.73
N TYR A 97 -3.03 14.49 -0.06
CA TYR A 97 -3.05 13.62 -1.25
C TYR A 97 -1.97 12.52 -1.19
N ILE A 98 -0.84 12.80 -0.53
CA ILE A 98 0.32 11.91 -0.52
C ILE A 98 0.11 10.80 0.51
N ARG A 99 0.11 9.55 0.05
CA ARG A 99 -0.05 8.35 0.88
C ARG A 99 1.24 7.58 1.05
N LEU A 100 2.12 7.64 0.04
CA LEU A 100 3.41 6.95 0.05
C LEU A 100 4.53 7.90 -0.37
N VAL A 101 5.63 7.88 0.39
CA VAL A 101 6.89 8.52 0.00
C VAL A 101 7.98 7.46 -0.11
N VAL A 102 8.72 7.44 -1.22
CA VAL A 102 9.85 6.53 -1.44
C VAL A 102 11.12 7.38 -1.55
N LEU A 103 11.99 7.30 -0.56
CA LEU A 103 13.28 7.97 -0.54
C LEU A 103 14.38 6.98 -0.99
N ASN A 104 14.53 6.82 -2.31
CA ASN A 104 15.52 5.93 -2.91
C ASN A 104 16.88 6.63 -3.03
N ALA A 105 17.48 6.92 -1.88
CA ALA A 105 18.80 7.54 -1.76
C ALA A 105 19.49 7.04 -0.49
N CYS A 106 20.83 7.02 -0.49
CA CYS A 106 21.63 6.53 0.63
C CYS A 106 21.30 7.24 1.96
N TYR A 107 21.27 6.49 3.06
CA TYR A 107 21.11 7.02 4.43
C TYR A 107 19.87 7.93 4.63
N THR A 108 18.73 7.59 4.03
CA THR A 108 17.49 8.37 4.12
C THR A 108 16.54 7.94 5.24
N GLU A 109 16.88 6.94 6.05
CA GLU A 109 16.01 6.43 7.12
C GLU A 109 15.59 7.50 8.14
N GLN A 110 16.48 8.45 8.49
CA GLN A 110 16.15 9.51 9.45
C GLN A 110 15.06 10.45 8.91
N GLN A 111 15.16 10.86 7.65
CA GLN A 111 14.17 11.65 6.95
C GLN A 111 12.87 10.86 6.79
N ALA A 112 12.97 9.57 6.47
CA ALA A 112 11.82 8.70 6.35
C ALA A 112 11.04 8.61 7.67
N ARG A 113 11.72 8.49 8.81
CA ARG A 113 11.09 8.53 10.14
C ARG A 113 10.40 9.86 10.42
N ALA A 114 11.02 10.97 10.05
CA ALA A 114 10.44 12.30 10.25
C ALA A 114 9.19 12.53 9.38
N ILE A 115 9.17 12.00 8.16
CA ILE A 115 8.02 12.10 7.24
C ILE A 115 6.89 11.13 7.66
N ALA A 116 7.22 9.93 8.15
CA ALA A 116 6.26 8.92 8.58
C ALA A 116 5.39 9.38 9.77
N GLN A 117 5.76 10.47 10.44
CA GLN A 117 4.89 11.13 11.44
C GLN A 117 3.63 11.74 10.82
N HIS A 118 3.62 11.94 9.50
CA HIS A 118 2.60 12.69 8.79
C HIS A 118 2.02 11.96 7.57
N ILE A 119 2.80 11.07 6.95
CA ILE A 119 2.40 10.28 5.78
C ILE A 119 2.20 8.82 6.20
N GLU A 120 1.21 8.15 5.61
CA GLU A 120 0.81 6.78 5.97
C GLU A 120 1.96 5.77 5.86
N CYS A 121 2.71 5.82 4.75
CA CYS A 121 3.83 4.94 4.49
C CYS A 121 5.03 5.71 3.95
N VAL A 122 6.22 5.40 4.46
CA VAL A 122 7.47 5.94 3.93
C VAL A 122 8.51 4.84 3.79
N VAL A 123 9.11 4.73 2.61
CA VAL A 123 10.30 3.90 2.38
C VAL A 123 11.54 4.78 2.45
N GLY A 124 12.55 4.35 3.20
CA GLY A 124 13.88 4.98 3.21
C GLY A 124 14.99 3.95 3.29
N MET A 125 16.24 4.39 3.12
CA MET A 125 17.41 3.51 3.14
C MET A 125 18.20 3.69 4.43
N SER A 126 18.45 2.59 5.14
CA SER A 126 19.21 2.56 6.41
C SER A 126 20.72 2.82 6.23
N GLY A 127 21.22 2.76 4.99
CA GLY A 127 22.64 2.90 4.69
C GLY A 127 22.90 3.29 3.24
N ALA A 128 24.16 3.15 2.83
CA ALA A 128 24.51 3.15 1.41
C ALA A 128 23.82 1.96 0.71
N ILE A 129 23.33 2.23 -0.50
CA ILE A 129 22.75 1.26 -1.43
C ILE A 129 23.38 1.51 -2.81
N SER A 130 23.68 0.45 -3.56
CA SER A 130 24.20 0.58 -4.91
C SER A 130 23.11 0.93 -5.93
N ASP A 131 23.50 1.56 -7.05
CA ASP A 131 22.59 1.85 -8.17
C ASP A 131 21.80 0.60 -8.63
N PRO A 132 22.43 -0.57 -8.88
CA PRO A 132 21.69 -1.77 -9.25
C PRO A 132 20.65 -2.19 -8.22
N ALA A 133 20.98 -2.19 -6.92
CA ALA A 133 20.04 -2.60 -5.87
C ALA A 133 18.89 -1.60 -5.70
N ALA A 134 19.17 -0.30 -5.79
CA ALA A 134 18.17 0.75 -5.75
C ALA A 134 17.19 0.64 -6.92
N ILE A 135 17.69 0.39 -8.14
CA ILE A 135 16.87 0.20 -9.34
C ILE A 135 16.04 -1.08 -9.23
N SER A 136 16.68 -2.22 -8.91
CA SER A 136 16.03 -3.53 -8.77
C SER A 136 14.89 -3.49 -7.76
N PHE A 137 15.14 -2.90 -6.58
CA PHE A 137 14.11 -2.65 -5.57
C PHE A 137 12.93 -1.84 -6.14
N ALA A 138 13.21 -0.68 -6.74
CA ALA A 138 12.16 0.20 -7.21
C ALA A 138 11.33 -0.44 -8.32
N VAL A 139 11.97 -1.09 -9.28
CA VAL A 139 11.30 -1.77 -10.40
C VAL A 139 10.33 -2.83 -9.89
N SER A 140 10.78 -3.75 -9.04
CA SER A 140 9.93 -4.81 -8.47
C SER A 140 8.84 -4.24 -7.56
N PHE A 141 9.18 -3.22 -6.76
CA PHE A 141 8.22 -2.52 -5.89
C PHE A 141 7.05 -1.92 -6.68
N TYR A 142 7.33 -1.11 -7.72
CA TYR A 142 6.26 -0.51 -8.52
C TYR A 142 5.53 -1.53 -9.39
N GLN A 143 6.21 -2.57 -9.87
CA GLN A 143 5.55 -3.66 -10.58
C GLN A 143 4.51 -4.37 -9.69
N ALA A 144 4.88 -4.68 -8.45
CA ALA A 144 3.97 -5.28 -7.48
C ALA A 144 2.78 -4.37 -7.14
N LEU A 145 3.00 -3.06 -7.01
CA LEU A 145 1.90 -2.10 -6.85
C LEU A 145 0.98 -2.07 -8.09
N GLY A 146 1.55 -2.16 -9.29
CA GLY A 146 0.79 -2.23 -10.55
C GLY A 146 -0.05 -3.50 -10.71
N PHE A 147 0.30 -4.58 -10.01
CA PHE A 147 -0.51 -5.80 -9.89
C PHE A 147 -1.51 -5.76 -8.73
N GLY A 148 -1.68 -4.62 -8.06
CA GLY A 148 -2.71 -4.44 -7.03
C GLY A 148 -2.36 -5.03 -5.67
N THR A 149 -1.08 -5.28 -5.40
CA THR A 149 -0.63 -5.70 -4.06
C THR A 149 -0.63 -4.53 -3.08
N SER A 150 -0.63 -4.84 -1.78
CA SER A 150 -0.47 -3.84 -0.72
C SER A 150 0.94 -3.27 -0.69
N ILE A 151 1.13 -2.10 -0.06
CA ILE A 151 2.45 -1.50 0.14
C ILE A 151 3.41 -2.48 0.85
N GLU A 152 2.91 -3.22 1.84
CA GLU A 152 3.73 -4.20 2.58
C GLU A 152 4.24 -5.32 1.67
N THR A 153 3.36 -5.91 0.87
CA THR A 153 3.72 -6.96 -0.07
C THR A 153 4.65 -6.43 -1.15
N ALA A 154 4.36 -5.27 -1.73
CA ALA A 154 5.22 -4.63 -2.72
C ALA A 154 6.62 -4.35 -2.17
N PHE A 155 6.72 -3.84 -0.93
CA PHE A 155 8.00 -3.61 -0.26
C PHE A 155 8.77 -4.91 -0.08
N SER A 156 8.10 -5.97 0.40
CA SER A 156 8.73 -7.28 0.58
C SER A 156 9.24 -7.84 -0.75
N LEU A 157 8.47 -7.73 -1.84
CA LEU A 157 8.89 -8.19 -3.17
C LEU A 157 10.08 -7.40 -3.71
N GLY A 158 10.12 -6.08 -3.50
CA GLY A 158 11.28 -5.26 -3.85
C GLY A 158 12.56 -5.72 -3.14
N CYS A 159 12.48 -6.05 -1.84
CA CYS A 159 13.62 -6.58 -1.10
C CYS A 159 14.02 -7.99 -1.59
N VAL A 160 13.03 -8.85 -1.90
CA VAL A 160 13.28 -10.19 -2.46
C VAL A 160 14.00 -10.09 -3.81
N GLU A 161 13.64 -9.13 -4.67
CA GLU A 161 14.29 -8.96 -5.98
C GLU A 161 15.79 -8.65 -5.85
N ILE A 162 16.18 -7.78 -4.91
CA ILE A 162 17.59 -7.50 -4.61
C ILE A 162 18.35 -8.80 -4.26
N ASN A 163 17.70 -9.71 -3.52
CA ASN A 163 18.27 -11.00 -3.15
C ASN A 163 18.33 -11.96 -4.33
N LEU A 164 17.28 -12.04 -5.16
CA LEU A 164 17.24 -12.86 -6.37
C LEU A 164 18.35 -12.47 -7.37
N GLU A 165 18.63 -11.18 -7.49
CA GLU A 165 19.75 -10.66 -8.29
C GLU A 165 21.12 -10.82 -7.62
N SER A 166 21.18 -11.39 -6.41
CA SER A 166 22.41 -11.62 -5.63
C SER A 166 23.21 -10.34 -5.34
N LEU A 167 22.50 -9.23 -5.10
CA LEU A 167 23.13 -7.92 -4.85
C LEU A 167 23.52 -7.71 -3.37
N GLY A 168 22.91 -8.46 -2.44
CA GLY A 168 23.29 -8.48 -1.02
C GLY A 168 22.95 -7.23 -0.21
N GLU A 169 22.00 -6.42 -0.71
CA GLU A 169 21.57 -5.16 -0.10
C GLU A 169 20.07 -5.15 0.27
N GLU A 170 19.42 -6.31 0.31
CA GLU A 170 17.98 -6.48 0.56
C GLU A 170 17.54 -5.96 1.94
N ASN A 171 18.49 -5.85 2.87
CA ASN A 171 18.24 -5.33 4.21
C ASN A 171 18.37 -3.80 4.31
N LYS A 172 18.75 -3.10 3.24
CA LYS A 172 18.93 -1.64 3.24
C LYS A 172 17.61 -0.87 3.22
N PRO A 173 16.62 -1.21 2.36
CA PRO A 173 15.31 -0.57 2.39
C PRO A 173 14.61 -0.79 3.73
N LYS A 174 13.88 0.22 4.18
CA LYS A 174 13.07 0.22 5.40
C LYS A 174 11.71 0.83 5.10
N LEU A 175 10.66 0.05 5.33
CA LEU A 175 9.29 0.53 5.34
C LEU A 175 8.95 1.03 6.75
N LEU A 176 8.46 2.27 6.82
CA LEU A 176 8.07 2.93 8.06
C LEU A 176 6.60 3.29 8.00
N THR A 177 5.87 2.82 9.00
CA THR A 177 4.45 3.09 9.23
C THR A 177 4.26 3.43 10.70
N LEU A 178 3.81 4.65 11.01
CA LEU A 178 3.59 5.07 12.41
C LEU A 178 2.12 5.04 12.80
N ASN A 179 1.22 5.41 11.88
CA ASN A 179 -0.20 5.59 12.17
C ASN A 179 -1.11 4.81 11.20
N SER A 180 -0.56 3.87 10.44
CA SER A 180 -1.27 3.16 9.37
C SER A 180 -0.79 1.72 9.27
N ASN A 181 -1.62 0.85 8.71
CA ASN A 181 -1.25 -0.52 8.37
C ASN A 181 -0.93 -0.59 6.87
N SER A 182 0.34 -0.81 6.53
CA SER A 182 0.79 -0.92 5.13
C SER A 182 0.15 -2.09 4.37
N GLY A 183 -0.29 -3.14 5.08
CA GLY A 183 -0.98 -4.28 4.49
C GLY A 183 -2.38 -3.95 3.95
N ASP A 184 -3.00 -2.87 4.44
CA ASP A 184 -4.35 -2.44 4.04
C ASP A 184 -4.33 -1.37 2.93
N ILE A 185 -3.15 -0.87 2.55
CA ILE A 185 -3.02 0.22 1.58
C ILE A 185 -2.67 -0.36 0.21
N VAL A 186 -3.60 -0.21 -0.73
CA VAL A 186 -3.48 -0.61 -2.13
C VAL A 186 -3.76 0.60 -3.02
N PHE A 187 -2.93 0.83 -4.04
CA PHE A 187 -3.12 1.92 -5.02
C PHE A 187 -3.93 1.49 -6.23
N ALA A 188 -3.90 0.20 -6.55
CA ALA A 188 -4.63 -0.37 -7.66
C ALA A 188 -5.59 -1.44 -7.15
N LEU A 189 -6.83 -1.03 -6.91
CA LEU A 189 -7.91 -1.97 -6.62
C LEU A 189 -8.58 -2.37 -7.94
N PRO A 190 -9.03 -3.63 -8.07
CA PRO A 190 -9.97 -4.00 -9.11
C PRO A 190 -11.17 -3.05 -9.06
N LYS A 191 -11.68 -2.62 -10.21
CA LYS A 191 -13.00 -2.00 -10.22
C LYS A 191 -14.02 -3.07 -9.82
N ASP A 192 -15.11 -2.67 -9.16
CA ASP A 192 -16.22 -3.59 -8.84
C ASP A 192 -16.74 -4.31 -10.12
N GLU A 193 -16.52 -3.72 -11.30
CA GLU A 193 -16.86 -4.27 -12.62
C GLU A 193 -15.91 -5.37 -13.11
N ASP A 194 -14.68 -5.44 -12.58
CA ASP A 194 -13.64 -6.42 -12.94
C ASP A 194 -13.58 -7.61 -11.98
N LEU A 195 -14.24 -7.51 -10.82
CA LEU A 195 -14.50 -8.69 -9.99
C LEU A 195 -15.41 -9.61 -10.81
N PRO A 196 -15.12 -10.93 -10.91
CA PRO A 196 -16.06 -11.86 -11.51
C PRO A 196 -17.37 -11.66 -10.75
N GLY A 197 -18.36 -11.06 -11.41
CA GLY A 197 -19.61 -10.73 -10.79
C GLY A 197 -20.06 -11.96 -10.03
N GLU A 198 -20.33 -11.81 -8.72
CA GLU A 198 -20.85 -12.90 -7.91
C GLU A 198 -21.96 -13.54 -8.74
N SER A 199 -21.67 -14.73 -9.28
CA SER A 199 -22.68 -15.47 -10.00
C SER A 199 -23.75 -15.70 -8.96
N PRO A 200 -25.00 -15.29 -9.18
CA PRO A 200 -26.06 -15.53 -8.21
C PRO A 200 -26.11 -17.04 -7.97
N GLY A 201 -25.56 -17.51 -6.85
CA GLY A 201 -25.51 -18.93 -6.50
C GLY A 201 -24.14 -19.58 -6.21
N SER A 202 -23.00 -18.90 -6.12
CA SER A 202 -21.78 -19.55 -5.60
C SER A 202 -21.78 -19.62 -4.07
N GLU A 203 -22.54 -20.57 -3.51
CA GLU A 203 -22.44 -20.95 -2.10
C GLU A 203 -21.03 -21.49 -1.79
N ILE A 204 -20.26 -20.78 -0.97
CA ILE A 204 -19.10 -21.37 -0.31
C ILE A 204 -19.63 -22.24 0.84
N LYS A 205 -19.88 -23.52 0.57
CA LYS A 205 -20.19 -24.49 1.62
C LYS A 205 -18.93 -24.74 2.46
N SER A 206 -18.95 -24.25 3.68
CA SER A 206 -18.05 -24.68 4.74
C SER A 206 -18.88 -25.42 5.77
N ASP A 207 -18.62 -26.71 5.95
CA ASP A 207 -19.39 -27.56 6.86
C ASP A 207 -19.05 -27.20 8.32
N LEU A 208 -19.78 -26.22 8.87
CA LEU A 208 -19.65 -25.82 10.27
C LEU A 208 -20.37 -26.84 11.17
N LYS A 209 -19.62 -27.70 11.87
CA LYS A 209 -20.20 -28.62 12.87
C LYS A 209 -20.43 -27.91 14.20
N ILE A 210 -21.71 -27.74 14.55
CA ILE A 210 -22.12 -27.12 15.82
C ILE A 210 -22.80 -28.16 16.71
N LYS A 211 -22.51 -28.14 18.02
CA LYS A 211 -23.19 -28.98 19.02
C LYS A 211 -23.91 -28.12 20.05
N LYS A 212 -25.17 -28.49 20.33
CA LYS A 212 -26.02 -27.87 21.35
C LYS A 212 -25.97 -28.72 22.62
N GLN A 213 -25.53 -28.15 23.74
CA GLN A 213 -25.65 -28.76 25.07
C GLN A 213 -26.27 -27.77 26.04
N LYS A 214 -27.35 -28.17 26.72
CA LYS A 214 -28.05 -27.38 27.77
C LYS A 214 -28.29 -25.91 27.38
N GLY A 215 -28.80 -25.68 26.17
CA GLY A 215 -29.15 -24.33 25.69
C GLY A 215 -27.97 -23.46 25.23
N LYS A 216 -26.73 -23.96 25.27
CA LYS A 216 -25.54 -23.26 24.78
C LYS A 216 -25.03 -23.94 23.49
N LEU A 217 -24.84 -23.15 22.43
CA LEU A 217 -24.20 -23.60 21.19
C LEU A 217 -22.68 -23.44 21.33
N THR A 218 -21.93 -24.47 20.93
CA THR A 218 -20.47 -24.46 20.92
C THR A 218 -19.99 -24.95 19.56
N ILE A 219 -19.10 -24.19 18.91
CA ILE A 219 -18.43 -24.58 17.66
C ILE A 219 -17.39 -25.64 18.04
N LEU A 220 -17.45 -26.82 17.41
CA LEU A 220 -16.66 -27.96 17.85
C LEU A 220 -15.28 -28.08 17.20
N ASP A 221 -15.09 -27.64 15.95
CA ASP A 221 -13.76 -27.47 15.35
C ASP A 221 -13.86 -26.84 13.95
N ILE A 222 -12.80 -26.14 13.54
CA ILE A 222 -12.59 -25.64 12.17
C ILE A 222 -11.46 -26.50 11.58
N GLU A 223 -11.77 -27.71 11.11
CA GLU A 223 -10.80 -28.52 10.38
C GLU A 223 -11.10 -28.50 8.87
N GLY A 224 -10.37 -27.64 8.17
CA GLY A 224 -10.26 -27.55 6.71
C GLY A 224 -9.01 -26.72 6.37
N PRO A 225 -8.36 -26.91 5.20
CA PRO A 225 -7.13 -26.21 4.86
C PRO A 225 -7.42 -24.73 4.59
N GLY A 226 -7.41 -23.93 5.65
CA GLY A 226 -7.79 -22.52 5.59
C GLY A 226 -7.97 -21.94 6.98
N THR A 227 -6.86 -21.64 7.65
CA THR A 227 -6.87 -20.93 8.93
C THR A 227 -7.34 -19.49 8.70
N LEU A 228 -8.56 -19.14 9.12
CA LEU A 228 -9.00 -17.75 9.21
C LEU A 228 -8.22 -17.05 10.33
N GLN A 229 -7.25 -16.21 9.96
CA GLN A 229 -6.66 -15.26 10.91
C GLN A 229 -7.67 -14.16 11.19
N LYS A 230 -7.95 -13.92 12.48
CA LYS A 230 -8.67 -12.72 12.94
C LYS A 230 -7.91 -11.48 12.48
N SER A 231 -8.36 -10.83 11.41
CA SER A 231 -8.01 -9.42 11.19
C SER A 231 -8.83 -8.58 12.16
N GLY A 232 -8.14 -7.69 12.88
CA GLY A 232 -8.73 -6.86 13.90
C GLY A 232 -9.80 -5.91 13.34
N ALA A 233 -10.85 -5.72 14.14
CA ALA A 233 -11.75 -4.56 14.10
C ALA A 233 -12.79 -4.43 12.96
N ARG A 234 -13.48 -5.52 12.59
CA ARG A 234 -14.88 -5.42 12.15
C ARG A 234 -15.79 -6.29 13.01
N LYS A 235 -16.75 -5.66 13.70
CA LYS A 235 -17.92 -6.37 14.22
C LYS A 235 -18.75 -6.79 13.02
N ILE A 236 -18.87 -8.10 12.81
CA ILE A 236 -19.76 -8.69 11.82
C ILE A 236 -21.03 -9.05 12.59
N ASP A 237 -22.11 -8.32 12.36
CA ASP A 237 -23.43 -8.67 12.90
C ASP A 237 -24.05 -9.72 11.99
N THR A 238 -24.10 -10.96 12.46
CA THR A 238 -24.76 -12.08 11.76
C THR A 238 -26.17 -12.26 12.31
N THR A 239 -27.17 -12.27 11.44
CA THR A 239 -28.55 -12.68 11.81
C THR A 239 -28.74 -14.12 11.32
N THR A 240 -29.20 -15.02 12.19
CA THR A 240 -29.44 -16.42 11.87
C THR A 240 -30.94 -16.68 11.87
N ASP A 241 -31.50 -16.99 10.71
CA ASP A 241 -32.86 -17.54 10.63
C ASP A 241 -32.78 -19.05 10.85
N ILE A 242 -33.54 -19.54 11.83
CA ILE A 242 -33.60 -20.96 12.19
C ILE A 242 -34.85 -21.55 11.54
N GLU A 243 -34.68 -22.27 10.43
CA GLU A 243 -35.74 -23.15 9.93
C GLU A 243 -35.49 -24.59 10.43
N GLU A 244 -36.45 -25.11 11.18
CA GLU A 244 -36.38 -26.45 11.76
C GLU A 244 -36.96 -27.46 10.75
N THR A 245 -36.12 -27.97 9.85
CA THR A 245 -36.50 -29.10 8.99
C THR A 245 -36.26 -30.42 9.72
N GLY A 246 -37.25 -31.33 9.68
CA GLY A 246 -37.40 -32.53 10.52
C GLY A 246 -36.31 -33.61 10.50
N GLU A 247 -35.13 -33.35 9.95
CA GLU A 247 -33.92 -34.17 10.13
C GLU A 247 -32.72 -33.26 10.41
N GLY A 248 -32.53 -32.91 11.69
CA GLY A 248 -31.25 -32.61 12.36
C GLY A 248 -30.19 -31.72 11.69
N SER A 249 -30.52 -30.95 10.65
CA SER A 249 -29.59 -30.10 9.90
C SER A 249 -29.98 -28.64 10.12
N ILE A 250 -29.04 -27.86 10.67
CA ILE A 250 -29.17 -26.40 10.79
C ILE A 250 -28.36 -25.79 9.65
N THR A 251 -29.05 -25.22 8.67
CA THR A 251 -28.43 -24.46 7.59
C THR A 251 -28.19 -23.04 8.10
N THR A 252 -26.92 -22.61 8.21
CA THR A 252 -26.59 -21.24 8.59
C THR A 252 -26.22 -20.45 7.34
N GLY A 253 -27.07 -19.52 6.92
CA GLY A 253 -26.70 -18.51 5.93
C GLY A 253 -25.92 -17.38 6.61
N ILE A 254 -24.69 -17.11 6.15
CA ILE A 254 -23.93 -15.94 6.60
C ILE A 254 -24.28 -14.78 5.67
N HIS A 255 -25.13 -13.86 6.12
CA HIS A 255 -25.38 -12.61 5.41
C HIS A 255 -24.38 -11.53 5.84
N PHE A 256 -23.56 -11.07 4.90
CA PHE A 256 -22.68 -9.92 5.09
C PHE A 256 -23.48 -8.62 4.92
N GLY A 257 -24.17 -8.17 5.97
CA GLY A 257 -24.84 -6.86 5.97
C GLY A 257 -23.85 -5.70 6.16
N ARG A 258 -23.91 -4.68 5.31
CA ARG A 258 -23.27 -3.38 5.58
C ARG A 258 -23.97 -2.75 6.80
N SER A 259 -23.21 -2.51 7.88
CA SER A 259 -23.71 -1.72 9.00
C SER A 259 -23.89 -0.27 8.57
N GLY A 260 -25.15 0.15 8.42
CA GLY A 260 -25.51 1.56 8.27
C GLY A 260 -26.54 1.86 7.22
N GLN A 261 -27.77 1.35 7.37
CA GLN A 261 -28.99 2.13 7.14
C GLN A 261 -30.14 1.46 7.89
N ARG A 262 -30.54 2.06 9.03
CA ARG A 262 -31.87 1.83 9.58
C ARG A 262 -32.85 2.48 8.61
N ASN A 263 -33.47 1.71 7.71
CA ASN A 263 -34.72 2.12 7.10
C ASN A 263 -35.84 1.26 7.67
N ASN A 264 -36.64 1.94 8.46
CA ASN A 264 -37.87 1.50 9.07
C ASN A 264 -38.92 1.42 7.95
N SER A 265 -39.31 0.21 7.54
CA SER A 265 -40.56 0.03 6.80
C SER A 265 -41.22 -1.25 7.28
N SER A 266 -42.05 -1.09 8.30
CA SER A 266 -43.05 -2.07 8.68
C SER A 266 -43.95 -2.37 7.49
N ALA A 267 -43.98 -3.65 7.10
CA ALA A 267 -45.09 -4.20 6.38
C ALA A 267 -46.35 -4.05 7.24
N LYS A 268 -47.41 -3.49 6.65
CA LYS A 268 -48.78 -3.85 7.01
C LYS A 268 -49.43 -4.34 5.72
N ASP A 269 -49.51 -5.66 5.61
CA ASP A 269 -50.56 -6.32 4.89
C ASP A 269 -51.90 -5.94 5.55
N GLU A 270 -52.93 -5.63 4.77
CA GLU A 270 -54.27 -6.08 5.08
C GLU A 270 -55.15 -6.16 3.83
N PHE A 271 -55.95 -7.22 3.82
CA PHE A 271 -56.76 -7.76 2.75
C PHE A 271 -57.96 -6.87 2.38
N GLY A 272 -58.46 -7.06 1.15
CA GLY A 272 -59.86 -7.44 0.98
C GLY A 272 -60.83 -6.42 0.37
N ASN A 273 -61.33 -6.83 -0.80
CA ASN A 273 -62.57 -6.44 -1.52
C ASN A 273 -62.61 -5.09 -2.25
#